data_AF-A0A0S8J9M0-F1
#
_entry.id   AF-A0A0S8J9M0-F1
#
_cell.length_a   1.000
_cell.length_b   1.000
_cell.length_c   1.000
_cell.angle_alpha   90.00
_cell.angle_beta   90.00
_cell.angle_gamma   90.00
#
_symmetry.space_group_name_H-M   'P 1'
#
loop_
_entity.id
_entity.type
_entity.pdbx_description
1 polymer ?
#
loop_
_entity_poly.entity_id
_entity_poly.type
_entity_poly.pdbx_seq_one_letter_code
_entity_poly.pdbx_strand_id
1 'polypeptide(L)'
;MRRSSFVLVVTCLSLVALLSACAMCPSGRARAMPTAPAEIKPIIIDSEDSGGLVEMQGEWPPGVAGGDWGDRCLFAFRGKGECKFVWRPDLPRAGDYRVAVWFGGDPNADHATNSPFTVHHEGGKKTYSIDQTRSSDGWRVLGIHPFNAGKAGAVELTNDANGNVVADAVQFEFVE
;
A
#
# COMPACT_ATOMS: atom_id res chain seq x y z
N MET A 1 -69.64 22.75 -30.76
CA MET A 1 -70.05 24.08 -30.25
C MET A 1 -68.95 25.08 -30.58
N ARG A 2 -69.31 26.12 -31.33
CA ARG A 2 -68.71 27.48 -31.52
C ARG A 2 -67.17 27.62 -31.40
N ARG A 3 -66.47 27.84 -32.53
CA ARG A 3 -66.04 29.16 -33.11
C ARG A 3 -64.91 29.79 -32.29
N SER A 4 -63.86 30.43 -32.80
CA SER A 4 -63.41 30.79 -34.14
C SER A 4 -61.97 31.33 -33.99
N SER A 5 -61.19 31.21 -35.05
CA SER A 5 -59.87 31.76 -35.31
C SER A 5 -59.82 33.31 -35.39
N PHE A 6 -58.61 33.85 -35.72
CA PHE A 6 -58.25 35.20 -36.25
C PHE A 6 -57.81 36.24 -35.16
N VAL A 7 -56.80 37.12 -35.24
CA VAL A 7 -55.85 37.73 -36.23
C VAL A 7 -54.76 38.48 -35.40
N LEU A 8 -53.44 38.31 -35.62
CA LEU A 8 -52.49 39.15 -36.41
C LEU A 8 -52.27 40.63 -35.95
N VAL A 9 -51.01 41.08 -36.09
CA VAL A 9 -50.49 42.48 -36.28
C VAL A 9 -50.08 43.24 -35.00
N VAL A 10 -48.79 43.30 -34.60
CA VAL A 10 -47.64 44.16 -35.03
C VAL A 10 -47.54 45.50 -34.26
N THR A 11 -46.28 45.95 -34.11
CA THR A 11 -45.71 47.24 -33.63
C THR A 11 -45.26 47.24 -32.16
N CYS A 12 -43.97 47.40 -31.78
CA CYS A 12 -42.82 48.26 -32.14
C CYS A 12 -42.69 49.48 -31.20
N LEU A 13 -41.50 49.58 -30.55
CA LEU A 13 -40.95 50.69 -29.73
C LEU A 13 -41.71 51.01 -28.41
N SER A 14 -41.12 51.36 -27.27
CA SER A 14 -39.76 51.81 -26.92
C SER A 14 -39.60 51.87 -25.38
N LEU A 15 -38.39 51.55 -24.90
CA LEU A 15 -37.59 52.18 -23.83
C LEU A 15 -38.30 52.80 -22.60
N VAL A 16 -37.96 52.36 -21.37
CA VAL A 16 -37.35 53.18 -20.28
C VAL A 16 -36.76 52.23 -19.21
N ALA A 17 -35.50 52.48 -18.86
CA ALA A 17 -34.72 51.81 -17.83
C ALA A 17 -35.10 52.28 -16.41
N LEU A 18 -35.02 51.39 -15.43
CA LEU A 18 -34.81 51.75 -14.02
C LEU A 18 -33.72 50.85 -13.45
N LEU A 19 -32.60 51.50 -13.13
CA LEU A 19 -31.44 50.94 -12.47
C LEU A 19 -31.84 50.36 -11.10
N SER A 20 -31.44 49.12 -10.84
CA SER A 20 -31.18 48.69 -9.47
C SER A 20 -29.78 48.09 -9.43
N ALA A 21 -28.89 48.81 -8.76
CA ALA A 21 -27.53 48.41 -8.52
C ALA A 21 -27.51 47.24 -7.52
N CYS A 22 -27.16 46.05 -7.99
CA CYS A 22 -26.68 44.99 -7.12
C CYS A 22 -25.15 44.97 -7.25
N ALA A 23 -24.48 45.21 -6.12
CA ALA A 23 -23.04 45.40 -6.03
C ALA A 23 -22.27 44.24 -6.69
N MET A 24 -21.45 44.57 -7.69
CA MET A 24 -20.41 43.67 -8.15
C MET A 24 -19.41 43.50 -7.01
N CYS A 25 -19.44 42.33 -6.36
CA CYS A 25 -18.35 41.94 -5.48
C CYS A 25 -17.07 41.89 -6.33
N PRO A 26 -15.99 42.64 -6.00
CA PRO A 26 -14.76 42.54 -6.76
C PRO A 26 -14.28 41.09 -6.62
N SER A 27 -13.99 40.48 -7.77
CA SER A 27 -13.41 39.15 -7.88
C SER A 27 -12.06 39.12 -7.17
N GLY A 28 -12.09 38.81 -5.87
CA GLY A 28 -10.90 38.39 -5.16
C GLY A 28 -10.32 37.21 -5.92
N ARG A 29 -9.10 37.35 -6.43
CA ARG A 29 -8.35 36.22 -6.99
C ARG A 29 -8.43 35.10 -5.96
N ALA A 30 -9.07 33.99 -6.31
CA ALA A 30 -9.03 32.80 -5.49
C ALA A 30 -7.55 32.46 -5.29
N ARG A 31 -7.05 32.64 -4.07
CA ARG A 31 -5.73 32.15 -3.69
C ARG A 31 -5.85 30.63 -3.81
N ALA A 32 -5.03 30.02 -4.66
CA ALA A 32 -4.93 28.57 -4.71
C ALA A 32 -4.68 28.09 -3.27
N MET A 33 -5.58 27.27 -2.73
CA MET A 33 -5.28 26.57 -1.48
C MET A 33 -4.01 25.75 -1.74
N PRO A 34 -3.04 25.70 -0.81
CA PRO A 34 -1.94 24.77 -0.96
C PRO A 34 -2.56 23.38 -1.11
N THR A 35 -2.29 22.74 -2.25
CA THR A 35 -2.65 21.34 -2.47
C THR A 35 -2.05 20.55 -1.32
N ALA A 36 -2.88 19.79 -0.60
CA ALA A 36 -2.38 18.82 0.37
C ALA A 36 -1.26 17.99 -0.28
N PRO A 37 -0.19 17.64 0.44
CA PRO A 37 0.83 16.75 -0.09
C PRO A 37 0.17 15.52 -0.71
N ALA A 38 0.65 15.08 -1.88
CA ALA A 38 0.15 13.87 -2.49
C ALA A 38 0.40 12.69 -1.54
N GLU A 39 -0.66 12.03 -1.10
CA GLU A 39 -0.59 10.85 -0.25
C GLU A 39 0.22 9.76 -0.96
N ILE A 40 1.25 9.24 -0.29
CA ILE A 40 2.04 8.11 -0.82
C ILE A 40 1.35 6.83 -0.39
N LYS A 41 0.81 6.11 -1.37
CA LYS A 41 0.21 4.79 -1.12
C LYS A 41 1.26 3.83 -0.57
N PRO A 42 0.89 2.94 0.37
CA PRO A 42 1.77 1.87 0.81
C PRO A 42 2.22 1.01 -0.38
N ILE A 43 3.49 0.62 -0.37
CA ILE A 43 4.05 -0.36 -1.30
C ILE A 43 3.87 -1.73 -0.65
N ILE A 44 3.16 -2.62 -1.33
CA ILE A 44 2.95 -4.00 -0.89
C ILE A 44 3.66 -4.90 -1.90
N ILE A 45 4.41 -5.88 -1.39
CA ILE A 45 5.09 -6.88 -2.20
C ILE A 45 4.66 -8.25 -1.70
N ASP A 46 4.07 -9.03 -2.60
CA ASP A 46 3.63 -10.39 -2.36
C ASP A 46 4.72 -11.42 -2.69
N SER A 47 4.58 -12.65 -2.17
CA SER A 47 5.51 -13.75 -2.41
C SER A 47 5.58 -14.21 -3.86
N GLU A 48 4.52 -14.00 -4.65
CA GLU A 48 4.48 -14.33 -6.08
C GLU A 48 4.80 -13.14 -6.99
N ASP A 49 5.11 -11.96 -6.43
CA ASP A 49 5.47 -10.80 -7.24
C ASP A 49 6.74 -11.05 -8.05
N SER A 50 6.87 -10.35 -9.18
CA SER A 50 7.98 -10.51 -10.11
C SER A 50 8.66 -9.17 -10.43
N GLY A 51 9.53 -9.11 -11.44
CA GLY A 51 10.20 -7.86 -11.83
C GLY A 51 11.33 -7.43 -10.88
N GLY A 52 11.90 -8.38 -10.12
CA GLY A 52 12.96 -8.13 -9.16
C GLY A 52 12.48 -7.55 -7.82
N LEU A 53 11.18 -7.66 -7.53
CA LEU A 53 10.61 -7.34 -6.22
C LEU A 53 10.84 -8.44 -5.19
N VAL A 54 11.06 -9.68 -5.64
CA VAL A 54 11.42 -10.82 -4.77
C VAL A 54 12.67 -11.54 -5.28
N GLU A 55 13.45 -12.07 -4.34
CA GLU A 55 14.59 -12.94 -4.59
C GLU A 55 14.54 -14.15 -3.65
N MET A 56 14.85 -15.33 -4.19
CA MET A 56 14.81 -16.59 -3.44
C MET A 56 16.16 -17.29 -3.48
N GLN A 57 16.57 -17.79 -2.33
CA GLN A 57 17.65 -18.76 -2.18
C GLN A 57 17.09 -20.01 -1.50
N GLY A 58 17.47 -21.19 -1.99
CA GLY A 58 16.97 -22.47 -1.48
C GLY A 58 15.61 -22.83 -2.05
N GLU A 59 14.98 -23.85 -1.47
CA GLU A 59 13.70 -24.38 -1.93
C GLU A 59 12.54 -23.68 -1.20
N TRP A 60 11.65 -23.07 -1.98
CA TRP A 60 10.44 -22.40 -1.51
C TRP A 60 9.23 -22.96 -2.26
N PRO A 61 8.76 -24.17 -1.92
CA PRO A 61 7.52 -24.71 -2.48
C PRO A 61 6.33 -23.79 -2.17
N PRO A 62 5.32 -23.76 -3.05
CA PRO A 62 4.10 -23.04 -2.75
C PRO A 62 3.28 -23.74 -1.66
N GLY A 63 2.62 -22.94 -0.85
CA GLY A 63 1.71 -23.38 0.22
C GLY A 63 0.41 -22.58 0.21
N VAL A 64 -0.53 -23.02 1.05
CA VAL A 64 -1.74 -22.28 1.40
C VAL A 64 -1.88 -22.39 2.91
N ALA A 65 -1.53 -21.33 3.64
CA ALA A 65 -1.60 -21.31 5.10
C ALA A 65 -2.97 -20.84 5.60
N GLY A 66 -3.77 -20.24 4.72
CA GLY A 66 -5.15 -19.80 5.00
C GLY A 66 -5.17 -18.42 5.65
N GLY A 67 -5.86 -17.48 5.01
CA GLY A 67 -5.71 -16.06 5.35
C GLY A 67 -4.43 -15.44 4.77
N ASP A 68 -3.88 -16.04 3.71
CA ASP A 68 -2.73 -15.53 2.98
C ASP A 68 -3.05 -14.18 2.32
N TRP A 69 -2.03 -13.38 2.03
CA TRP A 69 -2.22 -12.18 1.23
C TRP A 69 -2.38 -12.60 -0.24
N GLY A 70 -3.55 -12.32 -0.82
CA GLY A 70 -3.90 -12.90 -2.12
C GLY A 70 -4.37 -14.34 -1.99
N ASP A 71 -3.88 -15.23 -2.84
CA ASP A 71 -4.41 -16.60 -2.97
C ASP A 71 -3.50 -17.69 -2.36
N ARG A 72 -2.21 -17.40 -2.13
CA ARG A 72 -1.24 -18.40 -1.66
C ARG A 72 0.00 -17.74 -1.04
N CYS A 73 0.83 -18.56 -0.42
CA CYS A 73 2.13 -18.17 0.08
C CYS A 73 3.23 -19.12 -0.44
N LEU A 74 4.47 -18.85 -0.06
CA LEU A 74 5.58 -19.79 -0.16
C LEU A 74 6.05 -20.19 1.24
N PHE A 75 6.65 -21.36 1.38
CA PHE A 75 7.23 -21.78 2.65
C PHE A 75 8.59 -22.44 2.44
N ALA A 76 9.41 -22.43 3.48
CA ALA A 76 10.63 -23.23 3.54
C ALA A 76 10.58 -24.13 4.78
N PHE A 77 11.04 -25.38 4.61
CA PHE A 77 11.21 -26.29 5.74
C PHE A 77 12.20 -25.72 6.75
N ARG A 78 11.99 -26.03 8.03
CA ARG A 78 12.93 -25.64 9.11
C ARG A 78 14.38 -26.00 8.75
N GLY A 79 15.31 -25.10 9.04
CA GLY A 79 16.71 -25.26 8.69
C GLY A 79 17.65 -24.43 9.55
N LYS A 80 18.78 -24.04 8.97
CA LYS A 80 19.85 -23.27 9.61
C LYS A 80 20.21 -22.00 8.81
N GLY A 81 19.27 -21.51 7.99
CA GLY A 81 19.41 -20.30 7.20
C GLY A 81 19.91 -20.52 5.77
N GLU A 82 19.88 -21.75 5.28
CA GLU A 82 20.18 -22.08 3.88
C GLU A 82 19.10 -21.62 2.90
N CYS A 83 17.84 -21.48 3.35
CA CYS A 83 16.76 -20.89 2.58
C CYS A 83 16.55 -19.44 2.99
N LYS A 84 16.47 -18.55 1.99
CA LYS A 84 16.20 -17.11 2.18
C LYS A 84 15.17 -16.61 1.19
N PHE A 85 14.27 -15.76 1.67
CA PHE A 85 13.32 -15.03 0.86
C PHE A 85 13.52 -13.54 1.09
N VAL A 86 13.67 -12.76 0.03
CA VAL A 86 13.96 -11.32 0.13
C VAL A 86 12.93 -10.54 -0.67
N TRP A 87 12.26 -9.59 -0.02
CA TRP A 87 11.42 -8.59 -0.67
C TRP A 87 12.20 -7.28 -0.84
N ARG A 88 12.24 -6.73 -2.06
CA ARG A 88 13.00 -5.52 -2.45
C ARG A 88 12.07 -4.42 -2.99
N PRO A 89 11.66 -3.44 -2.17
CA PRO A 89 10.83 -2.33 -2.65
C PRO A 89 11.58 -1.40 -3.59
N ASP A 90 10.86 -0.76 -4.50
CA ASP A 90 11.31 0.44 -5.21
C ASP A 90 10.69 1.68 -4.55
N LEU A 91 11.42 2.25 -3.59
CA LEU A 91 10.89 3.33 -2.76
C LEU A 91 10.96 4.69 -3.50
N PRO A 92 9.85 5.42 -3.69
CA PRO A 92 9.82 6.63 -4.51
C PRO A 92 10.58 7.81 -3.88
N ARG A 93 10.84 7.74 -2.57
CA ARG A 93 11.55 8.79 -1.83
C ARG A 93 12.29 8.23 -0.63
N ALA A 94 13.33 8.96 -0.21
CA ALA A 94 13.98 8.73 1.07
C ALA A 94 13.11 9.25 2.23
N GLY A 95 13.25 8.62 3.39
CA GLY A 95 12.58 8.97 4.64
C GLY A 95 12.20 7.73 5.45
N ASP A 96 11.38 7.93 6.47
CA ASP A 96 10.94 6.87 7.36
C ASP A 96 9.78 6.07 6.74
N TYR A 97 9.87 4.75 6.82
CA TYR A 97 8.80 3.86 6.43
C TYR A 97 8.46 2.93 7.59
N ARG A 98 7.15 2.78 7.86
CA ARG A 98 6.61 1.70 8.66
C ARG A 98 6.67 0.42 7.82
N VAL A 99 7.38 -0.57 8.32
CA VAL A 99 7.52 -1.89 7.71
C VAL A 99 6.63 -2.87 8.45
N ALA A 100 5.80 -3.60 7.72
CA ALA A 100 4.93 -4.64 8.26
C ALA A 100 4.95 -5.89 7.39
N VAL A 101 4.55 -7.02 7.97
CA VAL A 101 4.46 -8.31 7.29
C VAL A 101 3.05 -8.88 7.43
N TRP A 102 2.65 -9.69 6.46
CA TRP A 102 1.42 -10.47 6.47
C TRP A 102 1.77 -11.95 6.33
N PHE A 103 1.00 -12.83 6.97
CA PHE A 103 1.05 -14.27 6.75
C PHE A 103 -0.24 -14.95 7.23
N GLY A 104 -0.60 -16.05 6.56
CA GLY A 104 -1.71 -16.92 6.92
C GLY A 104 -1.52 -17.71 8.23
N GLY A 105 -2.44 -18.64 8.48
CA GLY A 105 -2.49 -19.50 9.66
C GLY A 105 -1.40 -20.56 9.70
N ASP A 106 -1.62 -21.62 10.48
CA ASP A 106 -0.72 -22.77 10.58
C ASP A 106 -1.55 -24.06 10.44
N PRO A 107 -1.90 -24.44 9.20
CA PRO A 107 -2.84 -25.54 8.97
C PRO A 107 -2.26 -26.91 9.37
N ASN A 108 -0.94 -27.03 9.46
CA ASN A 108 -0.23 -28.28 9.74
C ASN A 108 0.38 -28.34 11.14
N ALA A 109 0.25 -27.27 11.94
CA ALA A 109 0.86 -27.13 13.26
C ALA A 109 2.41 -27.30 13.22
N ASP A 110 3.05 -26.78 12.17
CA ASP A 110 4.48 -26.94 11.92
C ASP A 110 5.23 -25.62 11.65
N HIS A 111 4.55 -24.49 11.73
CA HIS A 111 5.17 -23.18 11.56
C HIS A 111 6.07 -22.82 12.75
N ALA A 112 7.09 -22.02 12.47
CA ALA A 112 8.02 -21.57 13.49
C ALA A 112 7.39 -20.52 14.42
N THR A 113 7.77 -20.57 15.71
CA THR A 113 7.43 -19.52 16.69
C THR A 113 8.47 -18.40 16.72
N ASN A 114 9.54 -18.52 15.93
CA ASN A 114 10.70 -17.62 16.00
C ASN A 114 11.28 -17.24 14.63
N SER A 115 10.45 -17.21 13.56
CA SER A 115 10.85 -16.86 12.20
C SER A 115 11.63 -15.53 12.17
N PRO A 116 12.89 -15.50 11.70
CA PRO A 116 13.70 -14.30 11.68
C PRO A 116 13.42 -13.44 10.44
N PHE A 117 12.75 -12.31 10.64
CA PHE A 117 12.58 -11.26 9.62
C PHE A 117 13.60 -10.13 9.84
N THR A 118 14.47 -9.89 8.87
CA THR A 118 15.50 -8.85 8.92
C THR A 118 15.13 -7.70 7.99
N VAL A 119 14.93 -6.51 8.56
CA VAL A 119 14.75 -5.27 7.80
C VAL A 119 16.12 -4.67 7.52
N HIS A 120 16.47 -4.55 6.24
CA HIS A 120 17.67 -3.84 5.76
C HIS A 120 17.27 -2.43 5.39
N HIS A 121 17.81 -1.46 6.12
CA HIS A 121 17.41 -0.05 6.03
C HIS A 121 18.64 0.86 5.94
N GLU A 122 18.42 2.17 5.80
CA GLU A 122 19.50 3.15 5.83
C GLU A 122 20.19 3.12 7.21
N GLY A 123 21.53 3.04 7.22
CA GLY A 123 22.31 2.93 8.46
C GLY A 123 22.46 1.51 9.05
N GLY A 124 21.80 0.46 8.52
CA GLY A 124 22.05 -0.91 8.97
C GLY A 124 20.93 -1.92 8.73
N LYS A 125 20.81 -2.87 9.66
CA LYS A 125 19.76 -3.89 9.64
C LYS A 125 19.25 -4.20 11.05
N LYS A 126 17.98 -4.58 11.16
CA LYS A 126 17.36 -5.03 12.41
C LYS A 126 16.55 -6.30 12.17
N THR A 127 16.74 -7.29 13.03
CA THR A 127 16.05 -8.58 12.97
C THR A 127 14.94 -8.65 14.01
N TYR A 128 13.80 -9.20 13.61
CA TYR A 128 12.60 -9.42 14.39
C TYR A 128 12.29 -10.92 14.39
N SER A 129 11.99 -11.47 15.56
CA SER A 129 11.55 -12.86 15.69
C SER A 129 10.03 -12.88 15.73
N ILE A 130 9.41 -13.58 14.78
CA ILE A 130 7.96 -13.60 14.58
C ILE A 130 7.42 -15.00 14.80
N ASP A 131 6.34 -15.08 15.58
CA ASP A 131 5.55 -16.29 15.73
C ASP A 131 4.57 -16.43 14.54
N GLN A 132 4.75 -17.48 13.75
CA GLN A 132 3.92 -17.81 12.59
C GLN A 132 2.93 -18.97 12.84
N THR A 133 2.79 -19.44 14.08
CA THR A 133 1.83 -20.50 14.45
C THR A 133 0.37 -20.04 14.45
N ARG A 134 0.14 -18.74 14.22
CA ARG A 134 -1.18 -18.10 14.12
C ARG A 134 -1.12 -17.05 13.03
N SER A 135 -2.23 -16.82 12.34
CA SER A 135 -2.33 -15.74 11.35
C SER A 135 -1.92 -14.41 11.95
N SER A 136 -1.42 -13.52 11.09
CA SER A 136 -1.07 -12.17 11.52
C SER A 136 -2.30 -11.34 11.96
N ASP A 137 -3.52 -11.76 11.59
CA ASP A 137 -4.80 -11.07 11.85
C ASP A 137 -4.78 -9.59 11.41
N GLY A 138 -4.07 -9.31 10.31
CA GLY A 138 -3.74 -7.96 9.85
C GLY A 138 -2.25 -7.79 9.54
N TRP A 139 -1.84 -6.57 9.22
CA TRP A 139 -0.43 -6.21 9.04
C TRP A 139 0.31 -6.19 10.37
N ARG A 140 1.27 -7.10 10.54
CA ARG A 140 2.13 -7.17 11.73
C ARG A 140 3.33 -6.25 11.57
N VAL A 141 3.34 -5.14 12.30
CA VAL A 141 4.40 -4.13 12.23
C VAL A 141 5.71 -4.68 12.80
N LEU A 142 6.77 -4.58 12.02
CA LEU A 142 8.15 -4.83 12.46
C LEU A 142 8.73 -3.56 13.08
N GLY A 143 8.51 -2.40 12.48
CA GLY A 143 8.96 -1.13 13.03
C GLY A 143 8.91 0.00 12.02
N ILE A 144 9.42 1.17 12.42
CA ILE A 144 9.67 2.31 11.54
C ILE A 144 11.17 2.44 11.35
N HIS A 145 11.60 2.56 10.09
CA HIS A 145 13.01 2.57 9.72
C HIS A 145 13.29 3.63 8.64
N PRO A 146 14.47 4.27 8.66
CA PRO A 146 14.86 5.20 7.60
C PRO A 146 15.30 4.43 6.35
N PHE A 147 14.87 4.86 5.18
CA PHE A 147 15.28 4.30 3.89
C PHE A 147 15.73 5.38 2.92
N ASN A 148 16.62 4.99 2.00
CA ASN A 148 16.90 5.75 0.79
C ASN A 148 15.83 5.46 -0.28
N ALA A 149 15.66 6.39 -1.22
CA ALA A 149 14.88 6.11 -2.42
C ALA A 149 15.53 4.98 -3.26
N GLY A 150 14.72 4.28 -4.05
CA GLY A 150 15.15 3.18 -4.91
C GLY A 150 15.12 1.81 -4.21
N LYS A 151 15.98 0.90 -4.67
CA LYS A 151 15.92 -0.55 -4.38
C LYS A 151 16.94 -1.06 -3.34
N ALA A 152 17.54 -0.16 -2.58
CA ALA A 152 18.57 -0.52 -1.61
C ALA A 152 18.00 -1.16 -0.33
N GLY A 153 16.76 -0.82 0.03
CA GLY A 153 16.05 -1.42 1.17
C GLY A 153 15.60 -2.85 0.89
N ALA A 154 15.39 -3.65 1.94
CA ALA A 154 14.83 -4.98 1.81
C ALA A 154 14.23 -5.50 3.13
N VAL A 155 13.36 -6.51 3.03
CA VAL A 155 13.04 -7.43 4.13
C VAL A 155 13.55 -8.81 3.74
N GLU A 156 14.29 -9.49 4.61
CA GLU A 156 14.81 -10.84 4.42
C GLU A 156 14.19 -11.79 5.47
N LEU A 157 13.65 -12.92 5.05
CA LEU A 157 13.26 -14.05 5.89
C LEU A 157 14.23 -15.20 5.67
N THR A 158 14.69 -15.85 6.74
CA THR A 158 15.48 -17.09 6.63
C THR A 158 14.82 -18.24 7.37
N ASN A 159 15.12 -19.48 6.97
CA ASN A 159 14.61 -20.68 7.64
C ASN A 159 15.42 -21.10 8.88
N ASP A 160 16.29 -20.23 9.42
CA ASP A 160 17.00 -20.44 10.68
C ASP A 160 16.04 -20.27 11.86
N ALA A 161 15.13 -21.24 12.01
CA ALA A 161 13.99 -21.18 12.90
C ALA A 161 13.63 -22.57 13.45
N ASN A 162 12.74 -22.62 14.45
CA ASN A 162 12.35 -23.86 15.13
C ASN A 162 11.22 -24.64 14.43
N GLY A 163 10.71 -24.13 13.32
CA GLY A 163 9.65 -24.71 12.49
C GLY A 163 9.76 -24.21 11.05
N ASN A 164 8.76 -24.54 10.23
CA ASN A 164 8.68 -24.04 8.86
C ASN A 164 8.46 -22.52 8.88
N VAL A 165 9.07 -21.82 7.93
CA VAL A 165 8.90 -20.37 7.79
C VAL A 165 8.04 -20.08 6.57
N VAL A 166 7.15 -19.10 6.67
CA VAL A 166 6.23 -18.71 5.60
C VAL A 166 6.60 -17.33 5.07
N ALA A 167 6.80 -17.26 3.75
CA ALA A 167 6.94 -16.02 3.00
C ALA A 167 5.62 -15.74 2.29
N ASP A 168 5.00 -14.61 2.63
CA ASP A 168 3.72 -14.17 2.06
C ASP A 168 3.89 -12.71 1.60
N ALA A 169 3.45 -11.70 2.35
CA ALA A 169 3.60 -10.31 1.91
C ALA A 169 4.30 -9.38 2.91
N VAL A 170 4.89 -8.31 2.38
CA VAL A 170 5.46 -7.20 3.15
C VAL A 170 4.86 -5.87 2.69
N GLN A 171 4.76 -4.92 3.62
CA GLN A 171 4.28 -3.57 3.37
C GLN A 171 5.29 -2.53 3.82
N PHE A 172 5.48 -1.51 2.99
CA PHE A 172 6.22 -0.29 3.28
C PHE A 172 5.28 0.91 3.17
N GLU A 173 4.98 1.55 4.29
CA GLU A 173 4.13 2.74 4.36
C GLU A 173 4.99 3.94 4.76
N PHE A 174 5.01 4.99 3.92
CA PHE A 174 5.77 6.21 4.22
C PHE A 174 5.19 6.92 5.44
N VAL A 175 6.05 7.35 6.36
CA VAL A 175 5.68 8.14 7.53
C VAL A 175 6.03 9.60 7.27
N GLU A 176 5.03 10.48 7.31
CA GLU A 176 5.20 11.93 7.13
C GLU A 176 5.89 12.62 8.33
#